data_AF-A0A849M3D7-F1
#
_entry.id   AF-A0A849M3D7-F1
#
_cell.length_a   1.000
_cell.length_b   1.000
_cell.length_c   1.000
_cell.angle_alpha   90.00
_cell.angle_beta   90.00
_cell.angle_gamma   90.00
#
_symmetry.space_group_name_H-M   'P 1'
#
loop_
_entity.id
_entity.type
_entity.pdbx_description
1 polymer ?
#
loop_
_entity_poly.entity_id
_entity_poly.type
_entity_poly.pdbx_seq_one_letter_code
_entity_poly.pdbx_strand_id
1 'polypeptide(L)'
;MKKLNELSDERFQTLLMKAIDNELDPSEKEMFDKLISSNTSYNKEWQDLSQLKKVTSKLHFKEPAQEEWDMYWSNVYNRIERGLAWLLFTSGAVILFGYGAFKFVESFIPDPNIPLIIKVGIFLLFSGFLALGFSIIREKLFLHKSDPYKELKR
;
A
#
# COMPACT_ATOMS: atom_id res chain seq x y z
N MET A 1 26.08 -10.39 49.88
CA MET A 1 27.03 -9.97 48.82
C MET A 1 26.43 -10.10 47.41
N LYS A 2 25.76 -11.21 47.06
CA LYS A 2 25.18 -11.42 45.71
C LYS A 2 24.20 -10.33 45.23
N LYS A 3 23.22 -9.94 46.08
CA LYS A 3 22.28 -8.84 45.79
C LYS A 3 22.92 -7.46 45.59
N LEU A 4 24.11 -7.22 46.15
CA LEU A 4 24.78 -5.92 46.05
C LEU A 4 25.46 -5.76 44.68
N ASN A 5 25.97 -6.85 44.11
CA ASN A 5 26.51 -6.88 42.75
C ASN A 5 25.38 -6.77 41.71
N GLU A 6 24.26 -7.46 41.90
CA GLU A 6 23.12 -7.37 40.96
C GLU A 6 22.60 -5.93 40.82
N LEU A 7 22.46 -5.20 41.94
CA LEU A 7 22.07 -3.79 41.93
C LEU A 7 23.14 -2.85 41.32
N SER A 8 24.43 -3.19 41.42
CA SER A 8 25.48 -2.41 40.77
C SER A 8 25.53 -2.63 39.26
N ASP A 9 25.24 -3.85 38.83
CA ASP A 9 25.24 -4.25 37.42
C ASP A 9 24.05 -3.61 36.70
N GLU A 10 22.84 -3.65 37.28
CA GLU A 10 21.66 -2.98 36.72
C GLU A 10 21.85 -1.46 36.57
N ARG A 11 22.50 -0.83 37.55
CA ARG A 11 22.78 0.61 37.50
C ARG A 11 23.84 0.95 36.46
N PHE A 12 24.85 0.09 36.29
CA PHE A 12 25.82 0.25 35.22
C PHE A 12 25.16 0.12 33.85
N GLN A 13 24.30 -0.88 33.64
CA GLN A 13 23.55 -1.06 32.39
C GLN A 13 22.69 0.16 32.05
N THR A 14 22.02 0.74 33.04
CA THR A 14 21.22 1.96 32.85
C THR A 14 22.09 3.13 32.37
N LEU A 15 23.22 3.37 33.05
CA LEU A 15 24.16 4.42 32.67
C LEU A 15 24.80 4.16 31.30
N LEU A 16 25.08 2.90 30.98
CA LEU A 16 25.65 2.48 29.71
C LEU A 16 24.72 2.79 28.53
N MET A 17 23.43 2.50 28.65
CA MET A 17 22.45 2.85 27.61
C MET A 17 22.34 4.36 27.42
N LYS A 18 22.24 5.12 28.52
CA LYS A 18 22.27 6.59 28.48
C LYS A 18 23.56 7.14 27.86
N ALA A 19 24.70 6.53 28.17
CA ALA A 19 26.00 6.93 27.63
C ALA A 19 26.07 6.71 26.12
N ILE A 20 25.54 5.58 25.65
CA ILE A 20 25.46 5.25 24.23
C ILE A 20 24.64 6.33 23.52
N ASP A 21 23.50 6.76 24.06
CA ASP A 21 22.62 7.77 23.44
C ASP A 21 23.00 9.23 23.73
N ASN A 22 24.07 9.46 24.50
CA ASN A 22 24.54 10.79 24.90
C ASN A 22 23.52 11.56 25.76
N GLU A 23 22.84 10.84 26.66
CA GLU A 23 21.79 11.34 27.57
C GLU A 23 22.22 11.40 29.05
N LEU A 24 23.51 11.20 29.34
CA LEU A 24 24.04 11.32 30.70
C LEU A 24 24.03 12.77 31.18
N ASP A 25 23.54 12.99 32.40
CA ASP A 25 23.75 14.26 33.10
C ASP A 25 25.19 14.38 33.66
N PRO A 26 25.64 15.59 34.09
CA PRO A 26 27.01 15.78 34.58
C PRO A 26 27.39 14.89 35.76
N SER A 27 26.45 14.63 36.68
CA SER A 27 26.69 13.79 37.86
C SER A 27 26.71 12.30 37.51
N GLU A 28 25.84 11.88 36.59
CA GLU A 28 25.82 10.52 36.04
C GLU A 28 27.08 10.22 35.24
N LYS A 29 27.61 11.21 34.52
CA LYS A 29 28.84 11.09 33.74
C LYS A 29 30.06 10.84 34.62
N GLU A 30 30.24 11.61 35.70
CA GLU A 30 31.32 11.37 36.67
C GLU A 30 31.22 9.97 37.29
N MET A 31 30.00 9.53 37.61
CA MET A 31 29.75 8.20 38.16
C MET A 31 30.09 7.10 37.14
N PHE A 32 29.68 7.27 35.88
CA PHE A 32 29.97 6.35 34.79
C PHE A 32 31.46 6.23 34.53
N ASP A 33 32.17 7.37 34.44
CA ASP A 33 33.63 7.42 34.22
C ASP A 33 34.39 6.71 35.35
N LYS A 34 33.93 6.86 36.60
CA LYS A 34 34.49 6.12 37.73
C LYS A 34 34.25 4.62 37.61
N LEU A 35 33.07 4.19 37.18
CA LEU A 35 32.72 2.77 37.03
C LEU A 35 33.56 2.09 35.95
N ILE A 36 33.67 2.70 34.75
CA ILE A 36 34.47 2.14 33.64
C ILE A 36 35.98 2.17 33.91
N SER A 37 36.46 3.09 34.77
CA SER A 37 37.87 3.15 35.18
C SER A 37 38.20 2.15 36.29
N SER A 38 37.20 1.79 37.11
CA SER A 38 37.38 0.89 38.25
C SER A 38 37.27 -0.60 37.89
N ASN A 39 36.61 -0.94 36.77
CA ASN A 39 36.33 -2.31 36.37
C ASN A 39 36.59 -2.55 34.88
N THR A 40 37.55 -3.44 34.59
CA THR A 40 37.93 -3.82 33.22
C THR A 40 36.77 -4.43 32.42
N SER A 41 35.84 -5.13 33.07
CA SER A 41 34.66 -5.71 32.41
C SER A 41 33.72 -4.64 31.87
N TYR A 42 33.45 -3.61 32.67
CA TYR A 42 32.59 -2.48 32.29
C TYR A 42 33.22 -1.64 31.19
N ASN A 43 34.54 -1.46 31.23
CA ASN A 43 35.27 -0.79 30.16
C ASN A 43 35.12 -1.52 28.82
N LYS A 44 35.28 -2.85 28.84
CA LYS A 44 35.15 -3.69 27.65
C LYS A 44 33.74 -3.60 27.06
N GLU A 45 32.71 -3.68 27.91
CA GLU A 45 31.32 -3.62 27.47
C GLU A 45 30.96 -2.25 26.83
N TRP A 46 31.47 -1.16 27.41
CA TRP A 46 31.38 0.17 26.81
C TRP A 46 32.03 0.24 25.43
N GLN A 47 33.24 -0.33 25.27
CA GLN A 47 33.94 -0.35 23.97
C GLN A 47 33.15 -1.13 22.92
N ASP A 48 32.65 -2.32 23.27
CA ASP A 48 31.91 -3.19 22.37
C ASP A 48 30.62 -2.51 21.86
N LEU A 49 29.81 -1.94 22.76
CA LEU A 49 28.58 -1.23 22.39
C LEU A 49 28.84 0.08 21.64
N SER A 50 29.86 0.85 22.04
CA SER A 50 30.24 2.09 21.35
C SER A 50 30.69 1.81 19.91
N GLN A 51 31.43 0.71 19.70
CA GLN A 51 31.81 0.26 18.37
C GLN A 51 30.59 -0.18 17.56
N LEU A 52 29.66 -0.93 18.16
CA LEU A 52 28.43 -1.34 17.49
C LEU A 52 27.61 -0.12 17.04
N LYS A 53 27.41 0.87 17.92
CA LYS A 53 26.72 2.14 17.58
C LYS A 53 27.38 2.84 16.40
N LYS A 54 28.71 2.90 16.36
CA LYS A 54 29.47 3.53 15.27
C LYS A 54 29.32 2.81 13.93
N VAL A 55 29.14 1.48 13.94
CA VAL A 55 28.92 0.71 12.71
C VAL A 55 27.49 0.86 12.24
N THR A 56 26.51 0.75 13.15
CA THR A 56 25.09 0.85 12.81
C THR A 56 24.69 2.25 12.40
N SER A 57 25.28 3.30 12.98
CA SER A 57 25.01 4.70 12.58
C SER A 57 25.48 5.04 11.17
N LYS A 58 26.40 4.25 10.60
CA LYS A 58 26.85 4.38 9.21
C LYS A 58 25.97 3.62 8.22
N LEU A 59 25.04 2.78 8.70
CA LEU A 59 24.06 2.13 7.86
C LEU A 59 23.01 3.17 7.47
N HIS A 60 23.20 3.80 6.32
CA HIS A 60 22.14 4.60 5.72
C HIS A 60 21.18 3.67 4.98
N PHE A 61 19.88 3.82 5.25
CA PHE A 61 18.88 3.15 4.41
C PHE A 61 19.00 3.74 3.00
N LYS A 62 19.14 2.88 2.00
CA LYS A 62 19.12 3.34 0.61
C LYS A 62 17.69 3.77 0.32
N GLU A 63 17.45 5.08 0.24
CA GLU A 63 16.16 5.58 -0.24
C GLU A 63 15.94 5.07 -1.66
N PRO A 64 14.77 4.47 -1.96
CA PRO A 64 14.46 4.07 -3.33
C PRO A 64 14.45 5.31 -4.21
N ALA A 65 14.96 5.17 -5.44
CA ALA A 65 15.01 6.27 -6.40
C ALA A 65 13.58 6.80 -6.67
N GLN A 66 13.44 8.10 -6.92
CA GLN A 66 12.14 8.73 -7.21
C GLN A 66 11.39 8.04 -8.37
N GLU A 67 12.13 7.51 -9.35
CA GLU A 67 11.57 6.74 -10.47
C GLU A 67 10.81 5.48 -10.03
N GLU A 68 11.27 4.79 -8.98
CA GLU A 68 10.56 3.62 -8.45
C GLU A 68 9.27 4.01 -7.73
N TRP A 69 9.27 5.18 -7.06
CA TRP A 69 8.09 5.73 -6.40
C TRP A 69 7.01 6.13 -7.41
N ASP A 70 7.38 6.81 -8.50
CA ASP A 70 6.45 7.23 -9.54
C ASP A 70 5.84 6.01 -10.28
N MET A 71 6.64 4.97 -10.48
CA MET A 71 6.20 3.72 -11.10
C MET A 71 5.22 2.95 -10.18
N TYR A 72 5.42 2.99 -8.87
CA TYR A 72 4.49 2.41 -7.91
C TYR A 72 3.15 3.15 -7.89
N TRP A 73 3.18 4.48 -7.77
CA TRP A 73 1.97 5.31 -7.72
C TRP A 73 1.14 5.21 -9.00
N SER A 74 1.78 5.32 -10.17
CA SER A 74 1.09 5.24 -11.45
C SER A 74 0.40 3.89 -11.66
N ASN A 75 1.01 2.77 -11.25
CA ASN A 75 0.41 1.44 -11.42
C ASN A 75 -0.75 1.18 -10.45
N VAL A 76 -0.65 1.64 -9.21
CA VAL A 76 -1.69 1.45 -8.19
C VAL A 76 -2.91 2.30 -8.49
N TYR A 77 -2.71 3.60 -8.76
CA TYR A 77 -3.81 4.53 -9.02
C TYR A 77 -4.60 4.15 -10.28
N ASN A 78 -3.89 3.84 -11.37
CA ASN A 78 -4.52 3.41 -12.62
C ASN A 78 -5.33 2.12 -12.47
N ARG A 79 -4.91 1.19 -11.59
CA ARG A 79 -5.63 -0.07 -11.38
C ARG A 79 -6.91 0.15 -10.57
N ILE A 80 -6.84 0.96 -9.51
CA ILE A 80 -7.99 1.24 -8.63
C ILE A 80 -9.03 2.07 -9.37
N GLU A 81 -8.61 3.14 -10.04
CA GLU A 81 -9.50 4.02 -10.79
C GLU A 81 -10.25 3.23 -11.88
N ARG A 82 -9.53 2.39 -12.64
CA ARG A 82 -10.16 1.55 -13.66
C ARG A 82 -11.11 0.53 -13.04
N GLY A 83 -10.75 -0.12 -11.93
CA GLY A 83 -11.61 -1.07 -11.23
C GLY A 83 -12.94 -0.43 -10.77
N LEU A 84 -12.85 0.73 -10.11
CA LEU A 84 -14.01 1.50 -9.68
C LEU A 84 -14.85 1.99 -10.86
N ALA A 85 -14.22 2.53 -11.90
CA ALA A 85 -14.92 2.99 -13.10
C ALA A 85 -15.72 1.86 -13.77
N TRP A 86 -15.17 0.64 -13.87
CA TRP A 86 -15.91 -0.51 -14.40
C TRP A 86 -17.04 -0.97 -13.49
N LEU A 87 -16.87 -0.92 -12.17
CA LEU A 87 -17.92 -1.29 -11.23
C LEU A 87 -19.09 -0.30 -11.30
N LEU A 88 -18.80 1.01 -11.29
CA LEU A 88 -19.78 2.07 -11.46
C LEU A 88 -20.48 2.00 -12.83
N PHE A 89 -19.72 1.80 -13.90
CA PHE A 89 -20.27 1.70 -15.25
C PHE A 89 -21.18 0.48 -15.41
N THR A 90 -20.75 -0.71 -14.96
CA THR A 90 -21.55 -1.93 -15.09
C THR A 90 -22.81 -1.90 -14.22
N SER A 91 -22.71 -1.42 -12.97
CA SER A 91 -23.87 -1.27 -12.10
C SER A 91 -24.88 -0.25 -12.65
N GLY A 92 -24.43 0.93 -13.09
CA GLY A 92 -25.27 1.93 -13.72
C GLY A 92 -25.92 1.42 -15.00
N ALA A 93 -25.16 0.71 -15.84
CA ALA A 93 -25.67 0.08 -17.05
C ALA A 93 -26.78 -0.92 -16.72
N VAL A 94 -26.57 -1.84 -15.77
CA VAL A 94 -27.59 -2.84 -15.39
C VAL A 94 -28.88 -2.17 -14.91
N ILE A 95 -28.78 -1.11 -14.11
CA ILE A 95 -29.95 -0.36 -13.62
C ILE A 95 -30.70 0.32 -14.79
N LEU A 96 -29.98 1.05 -15.65
CA LEU A 96 -30.58 1.77 -16.78
C LEU A 96 -31.19 0.81 -17.80
N PHE A 97 -30.47 -0.27 -18.14
CA PHE A 97 -30.94 -1.28 -19.08
C PHE A 97 -32.14 -2.05 -18.50
N GLY A 98 -32.10 -2.42 -17.23
CA GLY A 98 -33.21 -3.11 -16.55
C GLY A 98 -34.46 -2.25 -16.45
N TYR A 99 -34.34 -1.02 -15.97
CA TYR A 99 -35.46 -0.10 -15.86
C TYR A 99 -35.99 0.34 -17.23
N GLY A 100 -35.10 0.63 -18.17
CA GLY A 100 -35.46 0.99 -19.54
C GLY A 100 -36.19 -0.13 -20.26
N ALA A 101 -35.74 -1.38 -20.12
CA ALA A 101 -36.42 -2.54 -20.67
C ALA A 101 -37.80 -2.74 -20.03
N PHE A 102 -37.91 -2.61 -18.70
CA PHE A 102 -39.20 -2.69 -18.00
C PHE A 102 -40.19 -1.65 -18.52
N LYS A 103 -39.78 -0.38 -18.63
CA LYS A 103 -40.62 0.70 -19.15
C LYS A 103 -40.99 0.53 -20.63
N PHE A 104 -40.06 -0.01 -21.42
CA PHE A 104 -40.33 -0.33 -22.82
C PHE A 104 -41.43 -1.41 -22.95
N VAL A 105 -41.37 -2.45 -22.13
CA VAL A 105 -42.41 -3.50 -22.11
C VAL A 105 -43.74 -2.98 -21.58
N GLU A 106 -43.72 -2.20 -20.50
CA GLU A 106 -44.93 -1.69 -19.84
C GLU A 106 -45.69 -0.66 -20.70
N SER A 107 -44.99 0.27 -21.34
CA SER A 107 -45.62 1.44 -21.97
C SER A 107 -45.55 1.45 -23.50
N PHE A 108 -44.52 0.86 -24.11
CA PHE A 108 -44.31 0.93 -25.57
C PHE A 108 -44.83 -0.28 -26.33
N ILE A 109 -44.76 -1.48 -25.77
CA ILE A 109 -45.27 -2.70 -26.42
C ILE A 109 -46.80 -2.66 -26.58
N PRO A 110 -47.60 -2.31 -25.56
CA PRO A 110 -49.06 -2.39 -25.64
C PRO A 110 -49.70 -1.27 -26.48
N ASP A 111 -48.99 -0.16 -26.71
CA ASP A 111 -49.56 0.99 -27.42
C ASP A 111 -49.71 0.69 -28.94
N PRO A 112 -50.94 0.67 -29.47
CA PRO A 112 -51.21 0.44 -30.88
C PRO A 112 -50.90 1.65 -31.77
N ASN A 113 -50.68 2.84 -31.19
CA ASN A 113 -50.37 4.06 -31.95
C ASN A 113 -48.91 4.13 -32.40
N ILE A 114 -48.05 3.25 -31.88
CA ILE A 114 -46.62 3.25 -32.19
C ILE A 114 -46.36 2.29 -33.36
N PRO A 115 -45.86 2.78 -34.51
CA PRO A 115 -45.50 1.95 -35.65
C PRO A 115 -44.51 0.85 -35.29
N LEU A 116 -44.71 -0.34 -35.85
CA LEU A 116 -43.85 -1.52 -35.61
C LEU A 116 -42.37 -1.23 -35.91
N ILE A 117 -42.09 -0.44 -36.95
CA ILE A 117 -40.72 -0.05 -37.35
C ILE A 117 -39.97 0.66 -36.23
N ILE A 118 -40.66 1.48 -35.43
CA ILE A 118 -40.06 2.21 -34.30
C ILE A 118 -39.75 1.24 -33.16
N LYS A 119 -40.65 0.30 -32.86
CA LYS A 119 -40.44 -0.74 -31.83
C LYS A 119 -39.20 -1.58 -32.15
N VAL A 120 -39.08 -2.03 -33.40
CA VAL A 120 -37.93 -2.82 -33.88
C VAL A 120 -36.65 -1.99 -33.90
N GLY A 121 -36.72 -0.73 -34.34
CA GLY A 121 -35.56 0.18 -34.36
C GLY A 121 -34.99 0.44 -32.97
N ILE A 122 -35.85 0.72 -31.98
CA ILE A 122 -35.41 0.91 -30.58
C ILE A 122 -34.79 -0.38 -30.03
N PHE A 123 -35.42 -1.54 -30.31
CA PHE A 123 -34.90 -2.83 -29.86
C PHE A 123 -33.51 -3.13 -30.43
N LEU A 124 -33.32 -2.92 -31.74
CA LEU A 124 -32.02 -3.10 -32.40
C LEU A 124 -30.96 -2.17 -31.84
N LEU A 125 -31.30 -0.90 -31.62
CA LEU A 125 -30.37 0.08 -31.07
C LEU A 125 -29.93 -0.30 -29.65
N PHE A 126 -30.88 -0.72 -28.80
CA PHE A 126 -30.61 -1.15 -27.44
C PHE A 126 -29.77 -2.43 -27.39
N SER A 127 -30.10 -3.42 -28.22
CA SER A 127 -29.36 -4.67 -28.36
C SER A 127 -27.93 -4.42 -28.87
N GLY A 128 -27.75 -3.52 -29.84
CA GLY A 128 -26.44 -3.10 -30.34
C GLY A 128 -25.59 -2.43 -29.26
N PHE A 129 -26.19 -1.57 -28.44
CA PHE A 129 -25.49 -0.92 -27.32
C PHE A 129 -25.01 -1.94 -26.27
N LEU A 130 -25.86 -2.91 -25.94
CA LEU A 130 -25.51 -4.01 -25.05
C LEU A 130 -24.38 -4.88 -25.62
N ALA A 131 -24.45 -5.20 -26.92
CA ALA A 131 -23.43 -6.00 -27.60
C ALA A 131 -22.07 -5.28 -27.65
N LEU A 132 -22.05 -3.97 -27.90
CA LEU A 132 -20.84 -3.15 -27.83
C LEU A 132 -20.26 -3.14 -26.41
N GLY A 133 -21.10 -2.94 -25.40
CA GLY A 133 -20.68 -3.01 -24.00
C GLY A 133 -20.04 -4.36 -23.65
N PHE A 134 -20.67 -5.47 -24.07
CA PHE A 134 -20.15 -6.82 -23.87
C PHE A 134 -18.85 -7.07 -24.62
N SER A 135 -18.70 -6.54 -25.84
CA SER A 135 -17.47 -6.66 -26.63
C SER A 135 -16.29 -6.05 -25.89
N ILE A 136 -16.45 -4.83 -25.36
CA ILE A 136 -15.41 -4.12 -24.62
C ILE A 136 -15.09 -4.86 -23.31
N ILE A 137 -16.10 -5.31 -22.55
CA ILE A 137 -15.89 -6.06 -21.31
C ILE A 137 -15.11 -7.35 -21.60
N ARG A 138 -15.51 -8.10 -22.63
CA ARG A 138 -14.86 -9.36 -23.03
C ARG A 138 -13.41 -9.13 -23.43
N GLU A 139 -13.16 -8.15 -24.30
CA GLU A 139 -11.81 -7.80 -24.75
C GLU A 139 -10.91 -7.46 -23.56
N LYS A 140 -11.41 -6.67 -22.61
CA LYS A 140 -10.64 -6.26 -21.45
C LYS A 140 -10.36 -7.39 -20.45
N LEU A 141 -11.34 -8.28 -20.23
CA LEU A 141 -11.15 -9.48 -19.39
C LEU A 141 -10.16 -10.46 -20.01
N PHE A 142 -10.17 -10.59 -21.35
CA PHE A 142 -9.29 -11.50 -22.07
C PHE A 142 -7.84 -10.98 -22.11
N LEU A 143 -7.66 -9.68 -22.41
CA LEU A 143 -6.36 -9.02 -22.39
C LEU A 143 -5.72 -9.06 -20.99
N HIS A 144 -6.49 -8.93 -19.90
CA HIS A 144 -5.93 -9.00 -18.55
C HIS A 144 -5.36 -10.38 -18.19
N LYS A 145 -5.90 -11.46 -18.78
CA LYS A 145 -5.46 -12.84 -18.51
C LYS A 145 -4.33 -13.31 -19.42
N SER A 146 -4.21 -12.74 -20.62
CA SER A 146 -3.34 -13.25 -21.68
C SER A 146 -2.31 -12.25 -22.17
N ASP A 147 -1.94 -11.26 -21.36
CA ASP A 147 -0.88 -10.31 -21.72
C ASP A 147 0.52 -10.92 -21.46
N PRO A 148 1.28 -11.34 -22.50
CA PRO A 148 2.61 -11.92 -22.36
C PRO A 148 3.68 -10.85 -22.07
N TYR A 149 3.34 -9.56 -22.17
CA TYR A 149 4.27 -8.43 -21.97
C TYR A 149 4.23 -7.89 -20.54
N LYS A 150 3.50 -8.54 -19.63
CA LYS A 150 3.35 -8.12 -18.23
C LYS A 150 4.66 -8.08 -17.45
N GLU A 151 5.71 -8.75 -17.94
CA GLU A 151 7.02 -8.84 -17.29
C GLU A 151 8.13 -8.01 -17.96
N LEU A 152 7.84 -7.37 -19.10
CA LEU A 152 8.84 -6.57 -19.80
C LEU A 152 8.82 -5.14 -19.24
N LYS A 153 9.58 -4.93 -18.16
CA LYS A 153 10.02 -3.61 -17.69
C LYS A 153 10.78 -2.91 -18.82
N ARG A 154 10.39 -1.69 -19.15
CA ARG A 154 11.10 -0.81 -20.09
C ARG A 154 11.89 0.23 -19.32
#